data_AF-A0A0C2MBR8-F1
#
_entry.id   AF-A0A0C2MBR8-F1
#
_cell.length_a   1.000
_cell.length_b   1.000
_cell.length_c   1.000
_cell.angle_alpha   90.00
_cell.angle_beta   90.00
_cell.angle_gamma   90.00
#
_symmetry.space_group_name_H-M   'P 1'
#
loop_
_entity.id
_entity.type
_entity.pdbx_description
1 polymer ?
#
loop_
_entity_poly.entity_id
_entity_poly.type
_entity_poly.pdbx_seq_one_letter_code
_entity_poly.pdbx_strand_id
1 'polypeptide(L)'
;MNVYDGWTTFKVTKNKKQQLYIIYLTLIAYPIIDKSKFTLIDRVLLYLHKSFGKYFEKYSIDDLSFEDQFILLQYYIKSLVTLNCQNSDHEDEIFQDFMNKLLKNQVLKLHSSFLKSHFLLEISDFSKFDSSYLVTGLAKIKRFLDDWISALSDEKYVNKLLNEHKLFLYEDLKRDYLSFVSDDFIMSLFQLCKAHIKDTFRQKLLKDSNNDQYYIYDNVMKWTILSFNDSNYLDSSTAAYYKKLCNDYSTKSSRITSNYQESDSFSNTESDNVSETVAKYQTFPANFCWFILLFEMKFIFCDINSQFMDIDVLFTI
;
A
#
# COMPACT_ATOMS: atom_id res chain seq x y z
N MET A 1 11.37 -9.59 -21.89
CA MET A 1 10.73 -10.90 -22.14
C MET A 1 10.50 -10.98 -23.64
N ASN A 2 11.37 -11.64 -24.41
CA ASN A 2 11.18 -11.70 -25.86
C ASN A 2 10.12 -12.76 -26.17
N VAL A 3 8.87 -12.31 -26.29
CA VAL A 3 7.76 -13.09 -26.85
C VAL A 3 7.81 -12.93 -28.37
N TYR A 4 8.91 -13.35 -28.99
CA TYR A 4 9.04 -13.41 -30.44
C TYR A 4 9.13 -14.90 -30.80
N ASP A 5 8.04 -15.41 -31.39
CA ASP A 5 7.97 -16.62 -32.23
C ASP A 5 7.74 -18.02 -31.61
N GLY A 6 7.29 -18.15 -30.35
CA GLY A 6 6.92 -19.48 -29.82
C GLY A 6 5.81 -19.48 -28.76
N TRP A 7 4.86 -20.41 -28.89
CA TRP A 7 3.78 -20.77 -27.95
C TRP A 7 4.30 -21.38 -26.63
N THR A 8 5.44 -20.93 -26.13
CA THR A 8 5.99 -21.49 -24.89
C THR A 8 5.34 -20.80 -23.70
N THR A 9 4.64 -21.57 -22.88
CA THR A 9 4.07 -21.10 -21.61
C THR A 9 5.17 -20.52 -20.74
N PHE A 10 4.93 -19.33 -20.17
CA PHE A 10 5.91 -18.69 -19.33
C PHE A 10 6.07 -19.46 -18.01
N LYS A 11 7.10 -20.29 -17.93
CA LYS A 11 7.45 -20.99 -16.69
C LYS A 11 8.24 -20.10 -15.75
N VAL A 12 7.73 -19.87 -14.56
CA VAL A 12 8.42 -19.17 -13.47
C VAL A 12 9.41 -20.14 -12.82
N THR A 13 10.69 -20.02 -13.18
CA THR A 13 11.77 -20.86 -12.62
C THR A 13 12.37 -20.20 -11.38
N LYS A 14 13.14 -20.96 -10.58
CA LYS A 14 13.86 -20.42 -9.41
C LYS A 14 14.69 -19.18 -9.75
N ASN A 15 15.46 -19.24 -10.84
CA ASN A 15 16.27 -18.10 -11.30
C ASN A 15 15.43 -16.88 -11.70
N LYS A 16 14.25 -17.10 -12.32
CA LYS A 16 13.35 -15.99 -12.68
C LYS A 16 12.73 -15.34 -11.44
N LYS A 17 12.38 -16.12 -10.40
CA LYS A 17 11.93 -15.57 -9.11
C LYS A 17 13.02 -14.72 -8.47
N GLN A 18 14.25 -15.21 -8.40
CA GLN A 18 15.40 -14.45 -7.90
C GLN A 18 15.58 -13.12 -8.65
N GLN A 19 15.53 -13.14 -9.98
CA GLN A 19 15.61 -11.93 -10.80
C GLN A 19 14.45 -10.97 -10.49
N LEU A 20 13.23 -11.47 -10.34
CA LEU A 20 12.08 -10.63 -9.98
C LEU A 20 12.24 -9.97 -8.62
N TYR A 21 12.78 -10.66 -7.61
CA TYR A 21 13.04 -10.06 -6.31
C TYR A 21 14.15 -9.00 -6.34
N ILE A 22 15.19 -9.17 -7.16
CA ILE A 22 16.21 -8.12 -7.38
C ILE A 22 15.55 -6.87 -7.99
N ILE A 23 14.72 -7.06 -9.00
CA ILE A 23 14.01 -5.97 -9.66
C ILE A 23 13.03 -5.31 -8.68
N TYR A 24 12.36 -6.11 -7.85
CA TYR A 24 11.47 -5.61 -6.81
C TYR A 24 12.22 -4.75 -5.78
N LEU A 25 13.37 -5.22 -5.28
CA LEU A 25 14.23 -4.43 -4.38
C LEU A 25 14.70 -3.13 -5.05
N THR A 26 14.98 -3.17 -6.35
CA THR A 26 15.29 -1.98 -7.14
C THR A 26 14.12 -1.00 -7.19
N LEU A 27 12.88 -1.49 -7.31
CA LEU A 27 11.67 -0.65 -7.24
C LEU A 27 11.46 -0.05 -5.84
N ILE A 28 11.84 -0.74 -4.76
CA ILE A 28 11.83 -0.18 -3.40
C ILE A 28 12.83 0.98 -3.29
N ALA A 29 14.04 0.81 -3.81
CA ALA A 29 15.07 1.85 -3.81
C ALA A 29 14.81 2.98 -4.83
N TYR A 30 13.89 2.80 -5.76
CA TYR A 30 13.67 3.73 -6.86
C TYR A 30 13.50 5.20 -6.44
N PRO A 31 12.77 5.54 -5.35
CA PRO A 31 12.60 6.94 -4.93
C PRO A 31 13.90 7.63 -4.48
N ILE A 32 14.92 6.88 -4.05
CA ILE A 32 16.21 7.39 -3.60
C ILE A 32 17.31 7.33 -4.67
N ILE A 33 17.02 6.76 -5.84
CA ILE A 33 17.98 6.69 -6.95
C ILE A 33 18.11 8.05 -7.63
N ASP A 34 19.35 8.50 -7.82
CA ASP A 34 19.67 9.70 -8.59
C ASP A 34 19.36 9.49 -10.08
N LYS A 35 18.16 9.90 -10.50
CA LYS A 35 17.66 9.74 -11.88
C LYS A 35 18.54 10.46 -12.91
N SER A 36 19.27 11.50 -12.51
CA SER A 36 20.18 12.21 -13.42
C SER A 36 21.35 11.34 -13.87
N LYS A 37 21.79 10.42 -13.01
CA LYS A 37 22.90 9.49 -13.28
C LYS A 37 22.44 8.19 -13.92
N PHE A 38 21.24 7.72 -13.59
CA PHE A 38 20.75 6.38 -13.96
C PHE A 38 19.56 6.39 -14.93
N THR A 39 19.55 7.28 -15.93
CA THR A 39 18.43 7.40 -16.90
C THR A 39 18.07 6.08 -17.62
N LEU A 40 19.00 5.13 -17.71
CA LEU A 40 18.74 3.80 -18.28
C LEU A 40 17.79 2.97 -17.41
N ILE A 41 17.80 3.15 -16.09
CA ILE A 41 16.99 2.36 -15.16
C ILE A 41 15.50 2.58 -15.40
N ASP A 42 15.09 3.84 -15.60
CA ASP A 42 13.71 4.23 -15.89
C ASP A 42 13.21 3.54 -17.15
N ARG A 43 14.03 3.56 -18.22
CA ARG A 43 13.70 2.95 -19.50
C ARG A 43 13.54 1.43 -19.38
N VAL A 44 14.46 0.78 -18.66
CA VAL A 44 14.45 -0.67 -18.48
C VAL A 44 13.24 -1.11 -17.64
N LEU A 45 12.98 -0.43 -16.52
CA LEU A 45 11.84 -0.74 -15.65
C LEU A 45 10.51 -0.50 -16.37
N LEU A 46 10.38 0.59 -17.12
CA LEU A 46 9.18 0.88 -17.91
C LEU A 46 8.97 -0.14 -19.04
N TYR A 47 10.04 -0.53 -19.73
CA TYR A 47 9.98 -1.57 -20.76
C TYR A 47 9.55 -2.91 -20.16
N LEU A 48 10.07 -3.25 -18.98
CA LEU A 48 9.70 -4.48 -18.29
C LEU A 48 8.24 -4.45 -17.84
N HIS A 49 7.78 -3.37 -17.23
CA HIS A 49 6.38 -3.18 -16.85
C HIS A 49 5.44 -3.40 -18.05
N LYS A 50 5.71 -2.72 -19.18
CA LYS A 50 4.95 -2.90 -20.43
C LYS A 50 5.00 -4.34 -20.96
N SER A 51 6.11 -5.05 -20.76
CA SER A 51 6.22 -6.45 -21.18
C SER A 51 5.33 -7.36 -20.33
N PHE A 52 5.17 -7.06 -19.05
CA PHE A 52 4.25 -7.78 -18.16
C PHE A 52 2.78 -7.49 -18.46
N GLY A 53 2.42 -6.24 -18.73
CA GLY A 53 1.05 -5.90 -19.16
C GLY A 53 0.64 -6.68 -20.41
N LYS A 54 1.49 -6.67 -21.44
CA LYS A 54 1.30 -7.51 -22.66
C LYS A 54 1.23 -9.01 -22.38
N TYR A 55 1.90 -9.48 -21.34
CA TYR A 55 1.82 -10.88 -20.94
C TYR A 55 0.44 -11.20 -20.34
N PHE A 56 -0.07 -10.33 -19.46
CA PHE A 56 -1.40 -10.46 -18.86
C PHE A 56 -2.56 -10.27 -19.85
N GLU A 57 -2.37 -9.47 -20.90
CA GLU A 57 -3.32 -9.37 -22.02
C GLU A 57 -3.41 -10.68 -22.82
N LYS A 58 -2.28 -11.38 -22.99
CA LYS A 58 -2.18 -12.52 -23.91
C LYS A 58 -2.40 -13.87 -23.24
N TYR A 59 -2.05 -14.00 -21.96
CA TYR A 59 -2.04 -15.29 -21.27
C TYR A 59 -2.81 -15.20 -19.96
N SER A 60 -3.62 -16.24 -19.68
CA SER A 60 -4.17 -16.40 -18.35
C SER A 60 -3.07 -16.72 -17.34
N ILE A 61 -3.12 -16.08 -16.18
CA ILE A 61 -2.25 -16.40 -15.05
C ILE A 61 -2.78 -17.57 -14.22
N ASP A 62 -4.00 -18.04 -14.47
CA ASP A 62 -4.64 -19.10 -13.70
C ASP A 62 -3.92 -20.45 -13.82
N ASP A 63 -3.19 -20.65 -14.92
CA ASP A 63 -2.38 -21.85 -15.16
C ASP A 63 -1.09 -21.88 -14.32
N LEU A 64 -0.73 -20.76 -13.68
CA LEU A 64 0.44 -20.66 -12.81
C LEU A 64 0.11 -21.15 -11.40
N SER A 65 1.12 -21.58 -10.67
CA SER A 65 0.95 -21.85 -9.24
C SER A 65 0.53 -20.57 -8.51
N PHE A 66 -0.20 -20.70 -7.41
CA PHE A 66 -0.67 -19.54 -6.64
C PHE A 66 0.47 -18.61 -6.21
N GLU A 67 1.60 -19.18 -5.80
CA GLU A 67 2.81 -18.44 -5.44
C GLU A 67 3.37 -17.67 -6.64
N ASP A 68 3.42 -18.29 -7.82
CA ASP A 68 3.90 -17.64 -9.04
C ASP A 68 2.96 -16.50 -9.45
N GLN A 69 1.63 -16.70 -9.39
CA GLN A 69 0.65 -15.64 -9.63
C GLN A 69 0.92 -14.46 -8.69
N PHE A 70 1.09 -14.75 -7.39
CA PHE A 70 1.33 -13.73 -6.38
C PHE A 70 2.59 -12.92 -6.66
N ILE A 71 3.72 -13.56 -6.96
CA ILE A 71 5.01 -12.89 -7.22
C ILE A 71 4.91 -11.97 -8.45
N LEU A 72 4.29 -12.45 -9.54
CA LEU A 72 4.17 -11.64 -10.77
C LEU A 72 3.26 -10.42 -10.54
N LEU A 73 2.13 -10.59 -9.86
CA LEU A 73 1.21 -9.50 -9.56
C LEU A 73 1.79 -8.52 -8.54
N GLN A 74 2.47 -9.01 -7.50
CA GLN A 74 3.19 -8.18 -6.53
C GLN A 74 4.20 -7.28 -7.24
N TYR A 75 5.04 -7.86 -8.11
CA TYR A 75 5.96 -7.08 -8.94
C TYR A 75 5.22 -6.05 -9.81
N TYR A 76 4.18 -6.48 -10.52
CA TYR A 76 3.48 -5.61 -11.45
C TYR A 76 2.86 -4.40 -10.74
N ILE A 77 2.13 -4.63 -9.65
CA ILE A 77 1.51 -3.59 -8.83
C ILE A 77 2.58 -2.63 -8.28
N LYS A 78 3.71 -3.16 -7.77
CA LYS A 78 4.80 -2.30 -7.31
C LYS A 78 5.36 -1.43 -8.45
N SER A 79 5.56 -2.01 -9.63
CA SER A 79 6.08 -1.30 -10.79
C SER A 79 5.12 -0.22 -11.29
N LEU A 80 3.82 -0.50 -11.28
CA LEU A 80 2.75 0.43 -11.63
C LEU A 80 2.83 1.70 -10.78
N VAL A 81 2.78 1.54 -9.46
CA VAL A 81 2.80 2.65 -8.49
C VAL A 81 4.14 3.40 -8.54
N THR A 82 5.25 2.66 -8.58
CA THR A 82 6.59 3.26 -8.53
C THR A 82 6.92 4.08 -9.78
N LEU A 83 6.47 3.61 -10.95
CA LEU A 83 6.71 4.25 -12.23
C LEU A 83 5.57 5.20 -12.65
N ASN A 84 4.54 5.33 -11.80
CA ASN A 84 3.33 6.12 -12.07
C ASN A 84 2.72 5.78 -13.45
N CYS A 85 2.61 4.48 -13.74
CA CYS A 85 1.97 3.97 -14.94
C CYS A 85 0.45 3.86 -14.70
N GLN A 86 -0.34 4.00 -15.77
CA GLN A 86 -1.79 3.80 -15.72
C GLN A 86 -2.11 2.35 -16.03
N ASN A 87 -3.04 1.75 -15.29
CA ASN A 87 -3.61 0.45 -15.61
C ASN A 87 -4.57 0.55 -16.81
N SER A 88 -4.69 -0.55 -17.54
CA SER A 88 -5.82 -0.80 -18.43
C SER A 88 -6.98 -1.46 -17.67
N ASP A 89 -8.20 -1.34 -18.20
CA ASP A 89 -9.40 -1.98 -17.62
C ASP A 89 -9.22 -3.51 -17.48
N HIS A 90 -8.57 -4.16 -18.44
CA HIS A 90 -8.28 -5.59 -18.42
C HIS A 90 -7.34 -5.99 -17.27
N GLU A 91 -6.32 -5.17 -17.00
CA GLU A 91 -5.40 -5.41 -15.88
C GLU A 91 -6.12 -5.23 -14.55
N ASP A 92 -6.99 -4.24 -14.44
CA ASP A 92 -7.83 -4.04 -13.25
C ASP A 92 -8.74 -5.25 -12.97
N GLU A 93 -9.35 -5.84 -14.01
CA GLU A 93 -10.13 -7.08 -13.87
C GLU A 93 -9.28 -8.22 -13.31
N ILE A 94 -8.07 -8.44 -13.86
CA ILE A 94 -7.12 -9.46 -13.37
C ILE A 94 -6.78 -9.22 -11.89
N PHE A 95 -6.54 -7.96 -11.49
CA PHE A 95 -6.25 -7.64 -10.10
C PHE A 95 -7.45 -7.88 -9.19
N GLN A 96 -8.66 -7.48 -9.59
CA GLN A 96 -9.86 -7.72 -8.78
C GLN A 96 -10.09 -9.22 -8.59
N ASP A 97 -9.96 -10.02 -9.64
CA ASP A 97 -10.11 -11.47 -9.55
C ASP A 97 -9.08 -12.10 -8.62
N PHE A 98 -7.82 -11.69 -8.72
CA PHE A 98 -6.78 -12.17 -7.83
C PHE A 98 -6.99 -11.73 -6.37
N MET A 99 -7.40 -10.48 -6.15
CA MET A 99 -7.73 -9.96 -4.83
C MET A 99 -8.91 -10.71 -4.21
N ASN A 100 -9.91 -11.08 -5.00
CA ASN A 100 -11.02 -11.92 -4.56
C ASN A 100 -10.54 -13.33 -4.15
N LYS A 101 -9.55 -13.91 -4.85
CA LYS A 101 -8.92 -15.18 -4.44
C LYS A 101 -8.18 -15.04 -3.11
N LEU A 102 -7.44 -13.95 -2.90
CA LEU A 102 -6.75 -13.67 -1.63
C LEU A 102 -7.74 -13.55 -0.47
N LEU A 103 -8.84 -12.82 -0.65
CA LEU A 103 -9.84 -12.61 0.40
C LEU A 103 -10.56 -13.90 0.83
N LYS A 104 -10.69 -14.88 -0.07
CA LYS A 104 -11.25 -16.20 0.27
C LYS A 104 -10.35 -17.01 1.20
N ASN A 105 -9.05 -16.73 1.24
CA ASN A 105 -8.10 -17.40 2.11
C ASN A 105 -7.81 -16.54 3.35
N GLN A 106 -8.27 -16.99 4.53
CA GLN A 106 -8.13 -16.25 5.78
C GLN A 106 -6.67 -15.90 6.13
N VAL A 107 -5.72 -16.77 5.81
CA VAL A 107 -4.28 -16.57 6.10
C VAL A 107 -3.66 -15.50 5.19
N LEU A 108 -4.30 -15.19 4.06
CA LEU A 108 -3.82 -14.24 3.07
C LEU A 108 -4.45 -12.85 3.18
N LYS A 109 -5.28 -12.59 4.20
CA LYS A 109 -5.90 -11.27 4.40
C LYS A 109 -4.86 -10.16 4.52
N LEU A 110 -3.77 -10.38 5.24
CA LEU A 110 -2.72 -9.35 5.37
C LEU A 110 -2.02 -9.08 4.04
N HIS A 111 -1.80 -10.10 3.20
CA HIS A 111 -1.27 -9.93 1.85
C HIS A 111 -2.22 -9.14 0.97
N SER A 112 -3.53 -9.37 1.11
CA SER A 112 -4.55 -8.56 0.44
C SER A 112 -4.47 -7.11 0.91
N SER A 113 -4.39 -6.84 2.21
CA SER A 113 -4.18 -5.47 2.72
C SER A 113 -2.91 -4.84 2.16
N PHE A 114 -1.80 -5.58 2.09
CA PHE A 114 -0.55 -5.13 1.49
C PHE A 114 -0.74 -4.72 0.02
N LEU A 115 -1.28 -5.58 -0.85
CA LEU A 115 -1.50 -5.24 -2.25
C LEU A 115 -2.51 -4.08 -2.41
N LYS A 116 -3.59 -4.08 -1.63
CA LYS A 116 -4.60 -3.01 -1.63
C LYS A 116 -4.02 -1.65 -1.26
N SER A 117 -3.03 -1.61 -0.37
CA SER A 117 -2.38 -0.37 0.03
C SER A 117 -1.64 0.32 -1.13
N HIS A 118 -1.07 -0.45 -2.05
CA HIS A 118 -0.46 0.09 -3.27
C HIS A 118 -1.49 0.79 -4.17
N PHE A 119 -2.65 0.19 -4.40
CA PHE A 119 -3.72 0.83 -5.18
C PHE A 119 -4.30 2.06 -4.49
N LEU A 120 -4.43 2.01 -3.16
CA LEU A 120 -4.91 3.16 -2.42
C LEU A 120 -3.93 4.33 -2.48
N LEU A 121 -2.61 4.11 -2.58
CA LEU A 121 -1.64 5.20 -2.81
C LEU A 121 -1.95 6.01 -4.06
N GLU A 122 -2.29 5.36 -5.17
CA GLU A 122 -2.64 6.03 -6.43
C GLU A 122 -3.90 6.88 -6.29
N ILE A 123 -4.90 6.37 -5.56
CA ILE A 123 -6.18 7.05 -5.30
C ILE A 123 -6.03 8.14 -4.22
N SER A 124 -4.98 8.10 -3.40
CA SER A 124 -4.83 8.97 -2.22
C SER A 124 -4.41 10.41 -2.54
N ASP A 125 -4.41 10.82 -3.81
CA ASP A 125 -4.30 12.24 -4.15
C ASP A 125 -5.59 12.98 -3.83
N PHE A 126 -5.90 13.04 -2.52
CA PHE A 126 -7.10 13.66 -1.94
C PHE A 126 -7.26 15.13 -2.33
N SER A 127 -6.17 15.75 -2.80
CA SER A 127 -6.14 17.14 -3.28
C SER A 127 -7.03 17.35 -4.51
N LYS A 128 -7.25 16.31 -5.33
CA LYS A 128 -8.04 16.42 -6.56
C LYS A 128 -9.54 16.23 -6.36
N PHE A 129 -9.97 15.94 -5.15
CA PHE A 129 -11.34 15.49 -4.89
C PHE A 129 -12.20 16.63 -4.38
N ASP A 130 -13.38 16.76 -4.96
CA ASP A 130 -14.45 17.58 -4.36
C ASP A 130 -14.96 16.96 -3.04
N SER A 131 -15.87 17.67 -2.37
CA SER A 131 -16.47 17.23 -1.12
C SER A 131 -17.19 15.87 -1.22
N SER A 132 -17.77 15.52 -2.37
CA SER A 132 -18.47 14.26 -2.59
C SER A 132 -17.50 13.08 -2.74
N TYR A 133 -16.38 13.30 -3.40
CA TYR A 133 -15.33 12.30 -3.52
C TYR A 133 -14.60 12.06 -2.21
N LEU A 134 -14.48 13.07 -1.33
CA LEU A 134 -13.91 12.90 0.00
C LEU A 134 -14.69 11.85 0.81
N VAL A 135 -16.03 11.87 0.74
CA VAL A 135 -16.89 10.87 1.42
C VAL A 135 -16.62 9.47 0.89
N THR A 136 -16.55 9.30 -0.43
CA THR A 136 -16.25 8.01 -1.07
C THR A 136 -14.84 7.52 -0.71
N GLY A 137 -13.87 8.43 -0.69
CA GLY A 137 -12.50 8.17 -0.27
C GLY A 137 -12.40 7.70 1.17
N LEU A 138 -13.03 8.42 2.11
CA LEU A 138 -13.07 8.05 3.52
C LEU A 138 -13.77 6.70 3.75
N ALA A 139 -14.81 6.38 2.98
CA ALA A 139 -15.44 5.06 3.03
C ALA A 139 -14.46 3.94 2.60
N LYS A 140 -13.65 4.17 1.57
CA LYS A 140 -12.60 3.23 1.14
C LYS A 140 -11.52 3.07 2.21
N ILE A 141 -11.07 4.16 2.82
CA ILE A 141 -10.09 4.15 3.93
C ILE A 141 -10.65 3.38 5.14
N LYS A 142 -11.89 3.67 5.55
CA LYS A 142 -12.55 2.95 6.65
C LYS A 142 -12.57 1.45 6.40
N ARG A 143 -12.99 1.03 5.20
CA ARG A 143 -13.05 -0.38 4.81
C ARG A 143 -11.66 -1.01 4.83
N PHE A 144 -10.65 -0.30 4.32
CA PHE A 144 -9.26 -0.76 4.39
C PHE A 144 -8.79 -0.96 5.83
N LEU A 145 -9.04 0.00 6.72
CA LEU A 145 -8.66 -0.10 8.14
C LEU A 145 -9.35 -1.29 8.81
N ASP A 146 -10.65 -1.49 8.57
CA ASP A 146 -11.36 -2.64 9.14
C ASP A 146 -10.80 -3.98 8.62
N ASP A 147 -10.55 -4.09 7.30
CA ASP A 147 -9.92 -5.27 6.69
C ASP A 147 -8.53 -5.53 7.31
N TRP A 148 -7.71 -4.49 7.43
CA TRP A 148 -6.34 -4.58 7.91
C TRP A 148 -6.24 -4.91 9.41
N ILE A 149 -7.01 -4.20 10.26
CA ILE A 149 -7.08 -4.48 11.71
C ILE A 149 -7.60 -5.91 11.94
N SER A 150 -8.59 -6.34 11.15
CA SER A 150 -9.09 -7.72 11.20
C SER A 150 -8.01 -8.74 10.82
N ALA A 151 -7.19 -8.45 9.81
CA ALA A 151 -6.12 -9.34 9.39
C ALA A 151 -5.04 -9.47 10.48
N LEU A 152 -4.66 -8.36 11.12
CA LEU A 152 -3.63 -8.34 12.17
C LEU A 152 -4.09 -8.97 13.50
N SER A 153 -5.39 -9.08 13.73
CA SER A 153 -5.97 -9.68 14.94
C SER A 153 -6.57 -11.07 14.71
N ASP A 154 -6.42 -11.63 13.51
CA ASP A 154 -6.91 -12.97 13.19
C ASP A 154 -6.11 -14.02 13.97
N GLU A 155 -6.79 -14.81 14.80
CA GLU A 155 -6.13 -15.76 15.71
C GLU A 155 -5.25 -16.77 14.97
N LYS A 156 -5.64 -17.21 13.77
CA LYS A 156 -4.83 -18.14 12.97
C LYS A 156 -3.55 -17.47 12.47
N TYR A 157 -3.67 -16.23 12.01
CA TYR A 157 -2.52 -15.42 11.63
C TYR A 157 -1.56 -15.23 12.82
N VAL A 158 -2.08 -14.77 13.96
CA VAL A 158 -1.29 -14.53 15.18
C VAL A 158 -0.60 -15.80 15.66
N ASN A 159 -1.33 -16.92 15.75
CA ASN A 159 -0.77 -18.19 16.18
C ASN A 159 0.30 -18.70 15.20
N LYS A 160 0.10 -18.55 13.88
CA LYS A 160 1.13 -18.92 12.90
C LYS A 160 2.38 -18.05 13.08
N LEU A 161 2.20 -16.75 13.27
CA LEU A 161 3.29 -15.81 13.44
C LEU A 161 4.13 -16.09 14.70
N LEU A 162 3.47 -16.33 15.83
CA LEU A 162 4.11 -16.60 17.12
C LEU A 162 4.79 -17.97 17.16
N ASN A 163 4.23 -18.99 16.51
CA ASN A 163 4.77 -20.35 16.56
C ASN A 163 5.78 -20.66 15.45
N GLU A 164 5.59 -20.12 14.25
CA GLU A 164 6.43 -20.44 13.08
C GLU A 164 7.44 -19.33 12.76
N HIS A 165 7.27 -18.12 13.32
CA HIS A 165 8.07 -16.93 13.01
C HIS A 165 8.16 -16.64 11.50
N LYS A 166 7.14 -17.02 10.74
CA LYS A 166 7.10 -16.91 9.29
C LYS A 166 5.71 -16.55 8.78
N LEU A 167 5.69 -15.75 7.72
CA LEU A 167 4.48 -15.44 6.96
C LEU A 167 4.39 -16.36 5.74
N PHE A 168 3.17 -16.84 5.44
CA PHE A 168 2.90 -17.66 4.27
C PHE A 168 3.35 -16.95 2.97
N LEU A 169 3.97 -17.69 2.04
CA LEU A 169 4.60 -17.24 0.77
C LEU A 169 6.04 -16.75 0.87
N TYR A 170 6.55 -16.49 2.07
CA TYR A 170 7.89 -15.92 2.25
C TYR A 170 8.82 -16.82 3.07
N GLU A 171 8.40 -18.03 3.40
CA GLU A 171 9.12 -18.93 4.34
C GLU A 171 10.55 -19.28 3.92
N ASP A 172 10.78 -19.35 2.61
CA ASP A 172 12.05 -19.75 2.00
C ASP A 172 12.68 -18.62 1.19
N LEU A 173 12.06 -17.44 1.16
CA LEU A 173 12.43 -16.34 0.28
C LEU A 173 13.90 -15.93 0.45
N LYS A 174 14.27 -15.61 1.69
CA LYS A 174 15.61 -15.12 2.04
C LYS A 174 16.69 -16.16 1.73
N ARG A 175 16.45 -17.41 2.15
CA ARG A 175 17.40 -18.52 1.96
C ARG A 175 17.59 -18.86 0.49
N ASP A 176 16.51 -18.91 -0.28
CA ASP A 176 16.54 -19.51 -1.61
C ASP A 176 16.77 -18.50 -2.73
N TYR A 177 16.44 -17.22 -2.51
CA TYR A 177 16.46 -16.20 -3.55
C TYR A 177 17.22 -14.92 -3.18
N LEU A 178 17.55 -14.65 -1.91
CA LEU A 178 18.19 -13.38 -1.53
C LEU A 178 19.54 -13.55 -0.82
N SER A 179 20.03 -14.77 -0.66
CA SER A 179 21.26 -15.07 0.10
C SER A 179 22.55 -14.41 -0.42
N PHE A 180 22.53 -13.85 -1.63
CA PHE A 180 23.67 -13.14 -2.23
C PHE A 180 23.66 -11.63 -1.94
N VAL A 181 22.56 -11.09 -1.41
CA VAL A 181 22.46 -9.69 -0.98
C VAL A 181 22.73 -9.65 0.52
N SER A 182 23.64 -8.80 0.97
CA SER A 182 23.93 -8.71 2.41
C SER A 182 22.78 -8.04 3.17
N ASP A 183 22.52 -8.52 4.38
CA ASP A 183 21.52 -7.95 5.28
C ASP A 183 21.80 -6.47 5.57
N ASP A 184 23.08 -6.09 5.73
CA ASP A 184 23.51 -4.70 5.94
C ASP A 184 23.13 -3.80 4.76
N PHE A 185 23.29 -4.29 3.52
CA PHE A 185 22.92 -3.53 2.34
C PHE A 185 21.41 -3.30 2.29
N ILE A 186 20.63 -4.37 2.49
CA ILE A 186 19.16 -4.29 2.53
C ILE A 186 18.73 -3.30 3.61
N MET A 187 19.23 -3.44 4.84
CA MET A 187 18.88 -2.55 5.94
C MET A 187 19.22 -1.09 5.63
N SER A 188 20.41 -0.83 5.08
CA SER A 188 20.82 0.54 4.70
C SER A 188 19.88 1.16 3.66
N LEU A 189 19.42 0.37 2.69
CA LEU A 189 18.45 0.78 1.67
C LEU A 189 17.11 1.15 2.32
N PHE A 190 16.60 0.31 3.23
CA PHE A 190 15.35 0.62 3.95
C PHE A 190 15.46 1.88 4.83
N GLN A 191 16.62 2.14 5.45
CA GLN A 191 16.84 3.38 6.19
C GLN A 191 16.86 4.62 5.29
N LEU A 192 17.40 4.51 4.08
CA LEU A 192 17.35 5.59 3.09
C LEU A 192 15.92 5.83 2.60
N CYS A 193 15.14 4.77 2.33
CA CYS A 193 13.73 4.91 1.97
C CYS A 193 12.90 5.51 3.12
N LYS A 194 13.17 5.10 4.37
CA LYS A 194 12.59 5.69 5.59
C LYS A 194 12.82 7.20 5.63
N ALA A 195 14.08 7.64 5.44
CA ALA A 195 14.44 9.05 5.41
C ALA A 195 13.73 9.80 4.27
N HIS A 196 13.67 9.20 3.07
CA HIS A 196 12.98 9.79 1.93
C HIS A 196 11.48 9.99 2.16
N ILE A 197 10.77 9.01 2.74
CA ILE A 197 9.36 9.16 3.11
C ILE A 197 9.21 10.32 4.10
N LYS A 198 10.04 10.35 5.16
CA LYS A 198 10.02 11.43 6.15
C LYS A 198 10.19 12.80 5.49
N ASP A 199 11.19 12.98 4.65
CA ASP A 199 11.48 14.26 4.01
C ASP A 199 10.38 14.68 3.02
N THR A 200 9.85 13.72 2.26
CA THR A 200 8.77 13.95 1.30
C THR A 200 7.51 14.48 1.97
N PHE A 201 7.13 13.93 3.14
CA PHE A 201 5.87 14.29 3.81
C PHE A 201 6.03 15.37 4.90
N ARG A 202 7.23 15.60 5.44
CA ARG A 202 7.49 16.68 6.41
C ARG A 202 7.16 18.06 5.83
N GLN A 203 7.45 18.28 4.56
CA GLN A 203 7.19 19.56 3.88
C GLN A 203 5.70 19.80 3.59
N LYS A 204 4.88 18.76 3.75
CA LYS A 204 3.47 18.72 3.37
C LYS A 204 2.51 18.79 4.56
N LEU A 205 3.03 18.92 5.78
CA LEU A 205 2.23 19.07 6.99
C LEU A 205 1.46 20.41 6.92
N LEU A 206 0.15 20.33 6.76
CA LEU A 206 -0.72 21.48 6.55
C LEU A 206 -1.97 21.45 7.43
N LYS A 207 -2.42 22.67 7.73
CA LYS A 207 -3.49 23.10 8.65
C LYS A 207 -4.69 22.16 8.74
N ASP A 208 -5.17 22.03 9.97
CA ASP A 208 -6.40 21.35 10.40
C ASP A 208 -7.46 21.27 9.29
N SER A 209 -7.71 20.04 8.85
CA SER A 209 -8.96 19.72 8.19
C SER A 209 -10.04 19.69 9.27
N ASN A 210 -11.12 20.44 9.09
CA ASN A 210 -12.26 20.43 10.03
C ASN A 210 -13.10 19.14 9.91
N ASN A 211 -12.49 18.03 9.47
CA ASN A 211 -13.16 16.75 9.29
C ASN A 211 -12.67 15.77 10.35
N ASP A 212 -13.43 15.69 11.45
CA ASP A 212 -13.16 14.78 12.57
C ASP A 212 -12.99 13.31 12.11
N GLN A 213 -13.76 12.88 11.11
CA GLN A 213 -13.68 11.51 10.60
C GLN A 213 -12.34 11.23 9.93
N TYR A 214 -11.83 12.18 9.15
CA TYR A 214 -10.50 12.08 8.54
C TYR A 214 -9.42 11.92 9.63
N TYR A 215 -9.44 12.80 10.64
CA TYR A 215 -8.46 12.80 11.73
C TYR A 215 -8.43 11.46 12.49
N ILE A 216 -9.60 10.87 12.72
CA ILE A 216 -9.70 9.60 13.44
C ILE A 216 -9.19 8.45 12.61
N TYR A 217 -9.55 8.38 11.34
CA TYR A 217 -9.05 7.33 10.45
C TYR A 217 -7.53 7.45 10.28
N ASP A 218 -7.01 8.68 10.17
CA ASP A 218 -5.57 8.94 10.14
C ASP A 218 -4.88 8.43 11.41
N ASN A 219 -5.37 8.81 12.59
CA ASN A 219 -4.81 8.35 13.86
C ASN A 219 -4.88 6.84 14.06
N VAL A 220 -6.02 6.22 13.74
CA VAL A 220 -6.16 4.76 13.81
C VAL A 220 -5.16 4.08 12.87
N MET A 221 -4.94 4.64 11.67
CA MET A 221 -3.92 4.13 10.75
C MET A 221 -2.51 4.24 11.33
N LYS A 222 -2.14 5.41 11.89
CA LYS A 222 -0.85 5.64 12.54
C LYS A 222 -0.61 4.67 13.70
N TRP A 223 -1.59 4.49 14.59
CA TRP A 223 -1.49 3.55 15.71
C TRP A 223 -1.41 2.09 15.27
N THR A 224 -2.10 1.73 14.18
CA THR A 224 -2.00 0.41 13.57
C THR A 224 -0.60 0.18 13.00
N ILE A 225 0.00 1.18 12.33
CA ILE A 225 1.39 1.15 11.84
C ILE A 225 2.37 0.94 12.99
N LEU A 226 2.23 1.71 14.08
CA LEU A 226 3.07 1.58 15.26
C LEU A 226 3.00 0.18 15.87
N SER A 227 1.78 -0.31 16.11
CA SER A 227 1.57 -1.65 16.66
C SER A 227 2.14 -2.74 15.75
N PHE A 228 2.01 -2.56 14.42
CA PHE A 228 2.57 -3.47 13.43
C PHE A 228 4.10 -3.42 13.37
N ASN A 229 4.71 -2.25 13.54
CA ASN A 229 6.17 -2.12 13.67
C ASN A 229 6.70 -2.91 14.88
N ASP A 230 5.99 -2.81 16.01
CA ASP A 230 6.48 -3.33 17.29
C ASP A 230 6.24 -4.84 17.47
N SER A 231 5.07 -5.35 17.05
CA SER A 231 4.64 -6.72 17.36
C SER A 231 4.21 -7.55 16.15
N ASN A 232 4.04 -6.92 14.97
CA ASN A 232 3.48 -7.52 13.76
C ASN A 232 2.01 -8.01 13.86
N TYR A 233 1.35 -7.87 15.00
CA TYR A 233 -0.06 -8.23 15.19
C TYR A 233 -0.80 -7.20 16.05
N LEU A 234 -2.10 -7.41 16.25
CA LEU A 234 -2.90 -6.66 17.21
C LEU A 234 -3.55 -7.64 18.19
N ASP A 235 -3.42 -7.39 19.49
CA ASP A 235 -4.22 -8.12 20.45
C ASP A 235 -5.72 -7.79 20.25
N SER A 236 -6.58 -8.70 20.68
CA SER A 236 -8.02 -8.60 20.47
C SER A 236 -8.63 -7.33 21.06
N SER A 237 -8.10 -6.82 22.18
CA SER A 237 -8.63 -5.63 22.85
C SER A 237 -8.24 -4.36 22.10
N THR A 238 -6.98 -4.26 21.63
CA THR A 238 -6.49 -3.15 20.80
C THR A 238 -7.24 -3.11 19.46
N ALA A 239 -7.40 -4.26 18.81
CA ALA A 239 -8.15 -4.35 17.56
C ALA A 239 -9.62 -3.93 17.72
N ALA A 240 -10.29 -4.38 18.78
CA ALA A 240 -11.65 -3.99 19.09
C ALA A 240 -11.78 -2.48 19.35
N TYR A 241 -10.81 -1.89 20.08
CA TYR A 241 -10.76 -0.46 20.33
C TYR A 241 -10.60 0.35 19.03
N TYR A 242 -9.65 0.00 18.17
CA TYR A 242 -9.43 0.69 16.89
C TYR A 242 -10.66 0.61 15.98
N LYS A 243 -11.28 -0.58 15.85
CA LYS A 243 -12.52 -0.74 15.07
C LYS A 243 -13.67 0.10 15.62
N LYS A 244 -13.81 0.16 16.94
CA LYS A 244 -14.85 0.98 17.59
C LYS A 244 -14.69 2.45 17.24
N LEU A 245 -13.47 2.99 17.30
CA LEU A 245 -13.20 4.38 16.91
C LEU A 245 -13.61 4.67 15.47
N CYS A 246 -13.31 3.76 14.53
CA CYS A 246 -13.73 3.91 13.14
C CYS A 246 -15.27 3.88 12.97
N ASN A 247 -15.99 3.10 13.78
CA ASN A 247 -17.43 2.92 13.65
C ASN A 247 -18.25 4.03 14.32
N ASP A 248 -17.87 4.46 15.53
CA ASP A 248 -18.62 5.43 16.33
C ASP A 248 -18.76 6.79 15.63
N TYR A 249 -17.78 7.16 14.80
CA TYR A 249 -17.80 8.43 14.05
C TYR A 249 -18.58 8.35 12.74
N SER A 250 -18.61 7.18 12.10
CA SER A 250 -19.40 6.95 10.90
C SER A 250 -20.90 7.22 11.14
N THR A 251 -21.39 6.99 12.36
CA THR A 251 -22.80 7.18 12.72
C THR A 251 -23.16 8.62 13.07
N LYS A 252 -22.20 9.44 13.52
CA LYS A 252 -22.46 10.85 13.86
C LYS A 252 -22.61 11.72 12.61
N SER A 253 -21.84 11.44 11.56
CA SER A 253 -21.86 12.21 10.31
C SER A 253 -23.19 12.13 9.55
N SER A 254 -23.95 11.04 9.66
CA SER A 254 -25.21 10.85 8.92
C SER A 254 -26.41 11.57 9.52
N ARG A 255 -26.30 12.16 10.72
CA ARG A 255 -27.41 12.80 11.44
C ARG A 255 -27.58 14.30 11.16
N ILE A 256 -26.74 14.89 10.32
CA ILE A 256 -26.93 16.28 9.89
C ILE A 256 -27.99 16.29 8.78
N THR A 257 -29.25 16.13 9.18
CA THR A 257 -30.43 16.25 8.31
C THR A 257 -30.52 17.65 7.73
N SER A 258 -30.54 17.74 6.40
CA SER A 258 -30.69 18.95 5.62
C SER A 258 -32.10 19.57 5.78
N ASN A 259 -32.36 20.24 6.90
CA ASN A 259 -33.51 21.14 7.05
C ASN A 259 -33.17 22.55 6.55
N TYR A 260 -32.61 22.66 5.35
CA TYR A 260 -32.51 23.96 4.70
C TYR A 260 -33.86 24.25 4.02
N GLN A 261 -34.73 24.95 4.75
CA GLN A 261 -35.84 25.69 4.15
C GLN A 261 -35.24 26.75 3.22
N GLU A 262 -35.57 26.65 1.93
CA GLU A 262 -35.31 27.67 0.91
C GLU A 262 -35.80 29.04 1.42
N SER A 263 -34.88 29.99 1.57
CA SER A 263 -35.23 31.40 1.59
C SER A 263 -34.50 32.09 0.44
N ASP A 264 -35.28 32.41 -0.59
CA ASP A 264 -34.85 33.16 -1.77
C ASP A 264 -34.34 34.55 -1.38
N SER A 265 -33.03 34.76 -1.48
CA SER A 265 -32.44 36.09 -1.45
C SER A 265 -31.15 36.10 -2.27
N PHE A 266 -31.29 36.55 -3.52
CA PHE A 266 -30.17 36.82 -4.43
C PHE A 266 -29.40 38.06 -3.95
N SER A 267 -28.14 37.89 -3.55
CA SER A 267 -27.16 38.98 -3.53
C SER A 267 -25.85 38.52 -4.15
N ASN A 268 -25.50 39.14 -5.28
CA ASN A 268 -24.21 39.00 -5.95
C ASN A 268 -23.11 39.58 -5.04
N THR A 269 -22.13 38.77 -4.65
CA THR A 269 -20.92 39.27 -3.98
C THR A 269 -19.70 38.45 -4.38
N GLU A 270 -18.59 39.17 -4.46
CA GLU A 270 -17.38 38.91 -5.21
C GLU A 270 -16.66 37.61 -4.89
N SER A 271 -16.11 37.01 -5.96
CA SER A 271 -15.36 35.76 -5.97
C SER A 271 -13.92 35.99 -5.48
N ASP A 272 -13.69 35.83 -4.18
CA ASP A 272 -12.34 35.81 -3.62
C ASP A 272 -11.90 34.39 -3.19
N ASN A 273 -10.82 33.93 -3.82
CA ASN A 273 -9.83 32.95 -3.36
C ASN A 273 -10.31 31.53 -2.94
N VAL A 274 -10.70 30.72 -3.93
CA VAL A 274 -10.98 29.27 -3.77
C VAL A 274 -9.71 28.39 -3.70
N SER A 275 -8.50 28.95 -3.73
CA SER A 275 -7.27 28.13 -3.88
C SER A 275 -6.66 27.56 -2.59
N GLU A 276 -7.16 27.89 -1.38
CA GLU A 276 -6.50 27.50 -0.11
C GLU A 276 -6.96 26.14 0.46
N THR A 277 -7.97 25.48 -0.12
CA THR A 277 -8.60 24.28 0.47
C THR A 277 -7.94 22.95 0.07
N VAL A 278 -7.12 22.94 -0.98
CA VAL A 278 -6.65 21.71 -1.65
C VAL A 278 -5.51 21.00 -0.91
N ALA A 279 -4.83 21.67 0.01
CA ALA A 279 -3.56 21.18 0.56
C ALA A 279 -3.67 20.40 1.90
N LYS A 280 -4.88 20.00 2.34
CA LYS A 280 -5.14 19.54 3.72
C LYS A 280 -5.10 18.02 3.99
N TYR A 281 -4.91 17.16 2.97
CA TYR A 281 -5.25 15.73 3.09
C TYR A 281 -4.12 14.72 2.78
N GLN A 282 -2.87 15.08 3.04
CA GLN A 282 -1.71 14.29 2.57
C GLN A 282 -1.16 13.25 3.56
N THR A 283 -1.84 12.96 4.67
CA THR A 283 -1.32 12.02 5.69
C THR A 283 -1.55 10.55 5.33
N PHE A 284 -2.68 10.18 4.71
CA PHE A 284 -2.93 8.80 4.28
C PHE A 284 -1.88 8.25 3.31
N PRO A 285 -1.45 8.96 2.25
CA PRO A 285 -0.35 8.50 1.42
C PRO A 285 0.91 8.18 2.21
N ALA A 286 1.28 9.02 3.18
CA ALA A 286 2.44 8.79 4.03
C ALA A 286 2.28 7.50 4.85
N ASN A 287 1.10 7.31 5.47
CA ASN A 287 0.79 6.13 6.25
C ASN A 287 0.80 4.84 5.39
N PHE A 288 0.29 4.88 4.17
CA PHE A 288 0.38 3.74 3.25
C PHE A 288 1.83 3.42 2.87
N CYS A 289 2.64 4.44 2.56
CA CYS A 289 4.07 4.25 2.30
C CYS A 289 4.79 3.61 3.49
N TRP A 290 4.47 4.02 4.72
CA TRP A 290 5.01 3.40 5.94
C TRP A 290 4.62 1.95 6.08
N PHE A 291 3.33 1.63 5.91
CA PHE A 291 2.85 0.26 5.99
C PHE A 291 3.52 -0.63 4.94
N ILE A 292 3.57 -0.19 3.67
CA ILE A 292 4.22 -0.91 2.59
C ILE A 292 5.70 -1.16 2.91
N LEU A 293 6.43 -0.12 3.32
CA LEU A 293 7.86 -0.22 3.63
C LEU A 293 8.12 -1.18 4.79
N LEU A 294 7.30 -1.13 5.86
CA LEU A 294 7.39 -2.06 6.98
C LEU A 294 7.09 -3.50 6.56
N PHE A 295 6.06 -3.72 5.75
CA PHE A 295 5.71 -5.05 5.25
C PHE A 295 6.83 -5.63 4.39
N GLU A 296 7.35 -4.85 3.44
CA GLU A 296 8.47 -5.24 2.57
C GLU A 296 9.72 -5.57 3.39
N MET A 297 10.03 -4.75 4.40
CA MET A 297 11.16 -4.99 5.30
C MET A 297 10.97 -6.29 6.11
N LYS A 298 9.87 -6.42 6.83
CA LYS A 298 9.64 -7.52 7.78
C LYS A 298 9.43 -8.87 7.11
N PHE A 299 8.72 -8.91 5.99
CA PHE A 299 8.27 -10.17 5.41
C PHE A 299 8.95 -10.54 4.09
N ILE A 300 9.48 -9.57 3.34
CA ILE A 300 10.07 -9.86 2.03
C ILE A 300 11.60 -9.89 2.09
N PHE A 301 12.24 -8.88 2.68
CA PHE A 301 13.69 -8.70 2.52
C PHE A 301 14.55 -8.89 3.78
N CYS A 302 14.05 -8.54 4.96
CA CYS A 302 14.82 -8.63 6.20
C CYS A 302 14.36 -9.84 7.04
N ASP A 303 13.93 -9.56 8.27
CA ASP A 303 13.45 -10.52 9.25
C ASP A 303 12.18 -9.99 9.90
N ILE A 304 11.33 -10.89 10.37
CA ILE A 304 10.06 -10.58 11.03
C ILE A 304 10.23 -9.64 12.25
N ASN A 305 11.37 -9.70 12.93
CA ASN A 305 11.69 -8.87 14.09
C ASN A 305 12.32 -7.52 13.70
N SER A 306 12.50 -7.26 12.39
CA SER A 306 13.03 -5.98 11.92
C SER A 306 12.04 -4.88 12.26
N GLN A 307 12.55 -3.77 12.78
CA GLN A 307 11.76 -2.61 13.18
C GLN A 307 12.50 -1.33 12.84
N PHE A 308 11.75 -0.26 12.58
CA PHE A 308 12.32 1.08 12.53
C PHE A 308 12.34 1.64 13.96
N MET A 309 13.54 1.98 14.45
CA MET A 309 13.66 2.79 15.66
C MET A 309 13.07 4.19 15.39
N ASP A 310 12.48 4.81 16.39
CA ASP A 310 11.98 6.20 16.35
C ASP A 310 10.86 6.45 15.31
N ILE A 311 10.05 5.44 14.99
CA ILE A 311 8.89 5.62 14.11
C ILE A 311 7.79 6.46 14.79
N ASP A 312 7.73 6.47 16.12
CA ASP A 312 6.84 7.28 16.96
C ASP A 312 7.11 8.79 16.84
N VAL A 313 8.39 9.17 16.69
CA VAL A 313 8.79 10.56 16.43
C VAL A 313 8.20 11.09 15.11
N LEU A 314 7.83 10.20 14.20
CA LEU A 314 7.24 10.57 12.91
C LEU A 314 5.75 10.87 12.99
N PHE A 315 5.07 10.40 14.04
CA PHE A 315 3.63 10.56 14.22
C PHE A 315 3.25 11.58 15.29
N THR A 316 4.23 12.12 16.00
CA THR A 316 4.07 13.14 17.05
C THR A 316 4.20 14.58 16.54
N ILE A 317 4.40 14.76 15.21
CA ILE A 317 4.38 16.06 14.52
C ILE A 317 3.01 16.23 13.85
#